data_AF-A0A7C4YVS8-F1
#
_entry.id   AF-A0A7C4YVS8-F1
#
_cell.length_a   1.000
_cell.length_b   1.000
_cell.length_c   1.000
_cell.angle_alpha   90.00
_cell.angle_beta   90.00
_cell.angle_gamma   90.00
#
_symmetry.space_group_name_H-M   'P 1'
#
loop_
_entity.id
_entity.type
_entity.pdbx_description
1 polymer ?
#
loop_
_entity_poly.entity_id
_entity_poly.type
_entity_poly.pdbx_seq_one_letter_code
_entity_poly.pdbx_strand_id
1 'polypeptide(L)'
;MSWTLFLKLLRDIRWALFFVGLLIFLYEFLWTKITSRILELTPKLLALFGSFGAMKAFENDVLKGPGELVRSMLGGEMVQINDPQSLLSVGYVHPFIITVFCIWAIGRSSGAIAGEIDRGTMELLLAQPIARWKVVTTHLAVDLATIPILVLCMLLGTTVGINVFGLTDPNSPLYAGMKAPPIRLQDFAAALANSAALIFAVSGYTVFFSSLGRYRWRVMGLALGITLVQFLVNILG
;
A
#
# COMPACT_ATOMS: atom_id res chain seq x y z
N MET A 1 -16.55 16.72 19.39
CA MET A 1 -15.12 16.39 19.16
C MET A 1 -14.31 17.56 19.70
N SER A 2 -13.30 17.37 20.54
CA SER A 2 -12.40 18.47 20.93
C SER A 2 -11.48 18.76 19.74
N TRP A 3 -11.86 19.71 18.89
CA TRP A 3 -11.12 20.14 17.70
C TRP A 3 -9.63 20.36 17.98
N THR A 4 -9.30 20.84 19.17
CA THR A 4 -7.93 21.02 19.68
C THR A 4 -7.13 19.72 19.76
N LEU A 5 -7.73 18.61 20.21
CA LEU A 5 -7.07 17.30 20.29
C LEU A 5 -6.79 16.77 18.88
N PHE A 6 -7.76 16.89 17.97
CA PHE A 6 -7.60 16.49 16.58
C PHE A 6 -6.43 17.22 15.88
N LEU A 7 -6.36 18.55 16.01
CA LEU A 7 -5.28 19.35 15.44
C LEU A 7 -3.92 19.04 16.07
N LYS A 8 -3.88 18.77 17.38
CA LYS A 8 -2.64 18.34 18.05
C LYS A 8 -2.12 17.04 17.44
N LEU A 9 -2.98 16.03 17.35
CA LEU A 9 -2.60 14.71 16.79
C LEU A 9 -2.14 14.84 15.33
N LEU A 10 -2.84 15.61 14.51
CA LEU A 10 -2.42 15.88 13.12
C LEU A 10 -1.04 16.55 13.05
N ARG A 11 -0.79 17.53 13.93
CA ARG A 11 0.50 18.23 13.97
C ARG A 11 1.64 17.30 14.40
N ASP A 12 1.37 16.37 15.31
CA ASP A 12 2.38 15.44 15.81
C ASP A 12 2.78 14.41 14.75
N ILE A 13 1.84 14.01 13.87
CA ILE A 13 2.10 13.04 12.81
C ILE A 13 2.50 13.64 11.47
N ARG A 14 2.44 14.98 11.29
CA ARG A 14 2.61 15.65 9.98
C ARG A 14 3.90 15.27 9.24
N TRP A 15 5.01 15.15 9.97
CA TRP A 15 6.30 14.82 9.36
C TRP A 15 6.34 13.36 8.95
N ALA A 16 5.85 12.46 9.81
CA ALA A 16 5.73 11.05 9.45
C ALA A 16 4.80 10.88 8.24
N LEU A 17 3.67 11.58 8.20
CA LEU A 17 2.72 11.57 7.08
C LEU A 17 3.40 12.06 5.79
N PHE A 18 4.16 13.15 5.87
CA PHE A 18 4.89 13.70 4.74
C PHE A 18 5.93 12.72 4.20
N PHE A 19 6.77 12.14 5.06
CA PHE A 19 7.81 11.20 4.62
C PHE A 19 7.23 9.90 4.09
N VAL A 20 6.19 9.35 4.71
CA VAL A 20 5.52 8.13 4.24
C VAL A 20 4.78 8.39 2.93
N GLY A 21 4.06 9.51 2.83
CA GLY A 21 3.41 9.94 1.59
C GLY A 21 4.41 10.16 0.45
N LEU A 22 5.55 10.80 0.72
CA LEU A 22 6.64 10.96 -0.24
C LEU A 22 7.23 9.61 -0.66
N LEU A 23 7.46 8.70 0.29
CA LEU A 23 7.99 7.36 -0.01
C LEU A 23 7.04 6.58 -0.93
N ILE A 24 5.74 6.60 -0.64
CA ILE A 24 4.71 5.96 -1.46
C ILE A 24 4.67 6.59 -2.85
N PHE A 25 4.68 7.92 -2.93
CA PHE A 25 4.71 8.65 -4.20
C PHE A 25 5.93 8.27 -5.05
N LEU A 26 7.13 8.28 -4.45
CA LEU A 26 8.37 7.94 -5.12
C LEU A 26 8.41 6.48 -5.56
N TYR A 27 7.85 5.57 -4.75
CA TYR A 27 7.72 4.16 -5.09
C TYR A 27 6.83 3.97 -6.33
N GLU A 28 5.64 4.55 -6.34
CA GLU A 28 4.72 4.44 -7.49
C GLU A 28 5.31 5.09 -8.74
N PHE A 29 5.95 6.25 -8.59
CA PHE A 29 6.66 6.90 -9.68
C PHE A 29 7.78 6.00 -10.23
N LEU A 30 8.58 5.37 -9.36
CA LEU A 30 9.61 4.42 -9.77
C LEU A 30 9.01 3.17 -10.43
N TRP A 31 7.88 2.67 -9.93
CA TRP A 31 7.18 1.52 -10.49
C TRP A 31 6.69 1.79 -11.91
N THR A 32 6.14 2.98 -12.19
CA THR A 32 5.76 3.37 -13.55
C THR A 32 6.97 3.40 -14.51
N LYS A 33 8.15 3.81 -14.02
CA LYS A 33 9.40 3.76 -14.79
C LYS A 33 9.84 2.32 -15.07
N ILE A 34 9.70 1.42 -14.10
CA ILE A 34 10.01 0.00 -14.28
C ILE A 34 9.04 -0.59 -15.33
N THR A 35 7.77 -0.25 -15.23
CA THR A 35 6.73 -0.72 -16.16
C THR A 35 6.99 -0.26 -17.59
N SER A 36 7.34 1.02 -17.80
CA SER A 36 7.68 1.51 -19.14
C SER A 36 8.91 0.80 -19.73
N ARG A 37 9.93 0.53 -18.91
CA ARG A 37 11.11 -0.25 -19.34
C ARG A 37 10.78 -1.69 -19.69
N ILE A 38 9.90 -2.35 -18.93
CA ILE A 38 9.44 -3.70 -19.24
C ILE A 38 8.73 -3.70 -20.60
N LEU A 39 7.82 -2.75 -20.83
CA LEU A 39 7.07 -2.62 -22.09
C LEU A 39 7.98 -2.39 -23.31
N GLU A 40 9.04 -1.57 -23.18
CA GLU A 40 10.04 -1.38 -24.25
C GLU A 40 10.82 -2.66 -24.58
N LEU A 41 11.04 -3.52 -23.58
CA LEU A 41 11.81 -4.76 -23.72
C LEU A 41 10.94 -5.91 -24.24
N THR A 42 9.64 -5.92 -23.95
CA THR A 42 8.71 -6.97 -24.37
C THR A 42 8.78 -7.30 -25.87
N PRO A 43 8.69 -6.36 -26.83
CA PRO A 43 8.76 -6.69 -28.26
C PRO A 43 10.17 -7.16 -28.69
N LYS A 44 11.24 -6.66 -28.04
CA LYS A 44 12.62 -7.10 -28.31
C LYS A 44 12.87 -8.51 -27.80
N LEU A 45 12.36 -8.83 -26.61
CA LEU A 45 12.35 -10.17 -26.04
C LEU A 45 11.50 -11.10 -26.90
N LEU A 46 10.30 -10.68 -27.32
CA LEU A 46 9.45 -11.46 -28.21
C LEU A 46 10.10 -11.72 -29.57
N ALA A 47 10.87 -10.78 -30.12
CA ALA A 47 11.64 -10.98 -31.35
C ALA A 47 12.85 -11.91 -31.17
N LEU A 48 13.55 -11.81 -30.03
CA LEU A 48 14.71 -12.65 -29.69
C LEU A 48 14.29 -14.09 -29.35
N PHE A 49 13.23 -14.23 -28.55
CA PHE A 49 12.63 -15.50 -28.14
C PHE A 49 11.60 -16.02 -29.15
N GLY A 50 11.20 -15.26 -30.17
CA GLY A 50 10.30 -15.70 -31.24
C GLY A 50 10.99 -16.63 -32.25
N SER A 51 12.33 -16.67 -32.26
CA SER A 51 13.12 -17.59 -33.08
C SER A 51 13.14 -19.03 -32.54
N PHE A 52 12.79 -19.23 -31.26
CA PHE A 52 12.62 -20.55 -30.67
C PHE A 52 11.23 -20.62 -30.04
N GLY A 53 10.41 -21.62 -30.35
CA GLY A 53 9.09 -21.87 -29.73
C GLY A 53 9.10 -22.14 -28.21
N ALA A 54 10.03 -21.53 -27.47
CA ALA A 54 10.36 -21.71 -26.07
C ALA A 54 9.55 -20.82 -25.12
N MET A 55 8.74 -19.87 -25.59
CA MET A 55 7.92 -19.06 -24.66
C MET A 55 6.82 -19.93 -23.99
N LYS A 56 6.16 -20.81 -24.76
CA LYS A 56 5.16 -21.77 -24.22
C LYS A 56 5.78 -22.91 -23.42
N ALA A 57 7.04 -23.26 -23.66
CA ALA A 57 7.74 -24.33 -22.94
C ALA A 57 8.36 -23.81 -21.62
N PHE A 58 8.92 -22.60 -21.63
CA PHE A 58 9.47 -21.96 -20.44
C PHE A 58 8.37 -21.50 -19.45
N GLU A 59 7.21 -21.09 -19.98
CA GLU A 59 6.00 -20.82 -19.19
C GLU A 59 5.43 -22.07 -18.50
N ASN A 60 5.70 -23.27 -19.03
CA ASN A 60 5.17 -24.53 -18.49
C ASN A 60 6.12 -25.29 -17.57
N ASP A 61 7.44 -25.13 -17.72
CA ASP A 61 8.42 -25.89 -16.93
C ASP A 61 9.08 -25.11 -15.79
N VAL A 62 9.23 -23.78 -15.90
CA VAL A 62 9.84 -22.96 -14.84
C VAL A 62 8.80 -22.46 -13.82
N LEU A 63 7.52 -22.40 -14.23
CA LEU A 63 6.43 -21.80 -13.45
C LEU A 63 5.57 -22.77 -12.63
N LYS A 64 5.83 -24.07 -12.68
CA LYS A 64 5.07 -25.08 -11.91
C LYS A 64 5.52 -25.29 -10.46
N GLY A 65 6.70 -24.80 -10.08
CA GLY A 65 7.23 -24.96 -8.71
C GLY A 65 7.36 -23.62 -7.98
N PRO A 66 8.46 -22.87 -8.17
CA PRO A 66 8.66 -21.54 -7.57
C PRO A 66 7.81 -20.43 -8.22
N GLY A 67 7.18 -20.70 -9.37
CA GLY A 67 6.37 -19.73 -10.10
C GLY A 67 5.06 -19.37 -9.43
N GLU A 68 4.46 -20.27 -8.65
CA GLU A 68 3.20 -20.00 -7.93
C GLU A 68 3.41 -19.02 -6.77
N LEU A 69 4.54 -19.13 -6.07
CA LEU A 69 4.99 -18.16 -5.05
C LEU A 69 5.31 -16.79 -5.65
N VAL A 70 5.99 -16.76 -6.81
CA VAL A 70 6.27 -15.50 -7.51
C VAL A 70 4.98 -14.89 -8.07
N ARG A 71 4.03 -15.71 -8.55
CA ARG A 71 2.72 -15.26 -9.02
C ARG A 71 1.84 -14.75 -7.88
N SER A 72 1.80 -15.41 -6.73
CA SER A 72 1.08 -14.93 -5.55
C SER A 72 1.69 -13.64 -5.01
N MET A 73 3.02 -13.50 -5.04
CA MET A 73 3.73 -12.27 -4.69
C MET A 73 3.54 -11.12 -5.69
N LEU A 74 3.22 -11.40 -6.96
CA LEU A 74 2.98 -10.40 -8.01
C LEU A 74 1.49 -10.06 -8.23
N GLY A 75 0.55 -10.66 -7.50
CA GLY A 75 -0.88 -10.33 -7.60
C GLY A 75 -1.80 -11.41 -8.19
N GLY A 76 -1.34 -12.65 -8.36
CA GLY A 76 -2.16 -13.82 -8.72
C GLY A 76 -2.24 -14.13 -10.23
N GLU A 77 -3.10 -15.09 -10.61
CA GLU A 77 -3.28 -15.61 -12.00
C GLU A 77 -3.78 -14.56 -13.02
N MET A 78 -4.22 -13.39 -12.58
CA MET A 78 -4.85 -12.36 -13.42
C MET A 78 -3.86 -11.37 -14.05
N VAL A 79 -2.58 -11.43 -13.70
CA VAL A 79 -1.57 -10.48 -14.22
C VAL A 79 -1.09 -10.92 -15.60
N GLN A 80 -1.71 -10.36 -16.64
CA GLN A 80 -1.22 -10.53 -18.01
C GLN A 80 -0.05 -9.57 -18.23
N ILE A 81 1.16 -10.13 -18.40
CA ILE A 81 2.39 -9.34 -18.66
C ILE A 81 2.26 -8.48 -19.94
N ASN A 82 1.36 -8.88 -20.85
CA ASN A 82 1.09 -8.17 -22.09
C ASN A 82 0.15 -6.97 -21.94
N ASP A 83 -0.45 -6.77 -20.76
CA ASP A 83 -1.35 -5.65 -20.48
C ASP A 83 -0.66 -4.61 -19.57
N PRO A 84 -0.43 -3.37 -20.06
CA PRO A 84 0.20 -2.29 -19.30
C PRO A 84 -0.52 -1.96 -18.00
N GLN A 85 -1.85 -2.05 -18.01
CA GLN A 85 -2.68 -1.77 -16.84
C GLN A 85 -2.49 -2.85 -15.78
N SER A 86 -2.48 -4.12 -16.18
CA SER A 86 -2.14 -5.24 -15.31
C SER A 86 -0.75 -5.07 -14.68
N LEU A 87 0.28 -4.67 -15.43
CA LEU A 87 1.62 -4.42 -14.89
C LEU A 87 1.68 -3.28 -13.87
N LEU A 88 0.96 -2.18 -14.12
CA LEU A 88 0.86 -1.08 -13.15
C LEU A 88 0.13 -1.53 -11.88
N SER A 89 -0.91 -2.36 -12.00
CA SER A 89 -1.67 -2.86 -10.85
C SER A 89 -0.82 -3.70 -9.88
N VAL A 90 0.25 -4.35 -10.35
CA VAL A 90 1.20 -5.08 -9.50
C VAL A 90 1.85 -4.18 -8.44
N GLY A 91 2.12 -2.92 -8.77
CA GLY A 91 2.70 -1.95 -7.82
C GLY A 91 1.83 -1.77 -6.57
N TYR A 92 0.50 -1.88 -6.73
CA TYR A 92 -0.46 -1.65 -5.67
C TYR A 92 -0.55 -2.79 -4.66
N VAL A 93 -0.26 -4.01 -5.10
CA VAL A 93 -0.29 -5.23 -4.27
C VAL A 93 1.11 -5.67 -3.85
N HIS A 94 2.13 -4.92 -4.23
CA HIS A 94 3.50 -5.29 -3.97
C HIS A 94 3.79 -5.34 -2.45
N PRO A 95 4.50 -6.37 -1.93
CA PRO A 95 4.75 -6.53 -0.50
C PRO A 95 5.39 -5.31 0.17
N PHE A 96 6.20 -4.55 -0.58
CA PHE A 96 6.77 -3.28 -0.12
C PHE A 96 5.69 -2.28 0.29
N ILE A 97 4.68 -2.04 -0.55
CA ILE A 97 3.66 -1.02 -0.28
C ILE A 97 2.75 -1.45 0.88
N ILE A 98 2.41 -2.74 0.92
CA ILE A 98 1.67 -3.37 2.02
C ILE A 98 2.45 -3.18 3.33
N THR A 99 3.75 -3.42 3.33
CA THR A 99 4.61 -3.26 4.51
C THR A 99 4.64 -1.80 4.99
N VAL A 100 4.80 -0.84 4.08
CA VAL A 100 4.78 0.59 4.42
C VAL A 100 3.44 1.01 5.03
N PHE A 101 2.32 0.54 4.46
CA PHE A 101 0.98 0.77 4.98
C PHE A 101 0.78 0.16 6.38
N CYS A 102 1.24 -1.08 6.59
CA CYS A 102 1.17 -1.74 7.89
C CYS A 102 2.04 -1.02 8.93
N ILE A 103 3.26 -0.61 8.58
CA ILE A 103 4.14 0.17 9.46
C ILE A 103 3.46 1.49 9.86
N TRP A 104 2.86 2.21 8.90
CA TRP A 104 2.11 3.43 9.18
C TRP A 104 0.95 3.18 10.14
N ALA A 105 0.07 2.24 9.80
CA ALA A 105 -1.12 1.92 10.57
C ALA A 105 -0.78 1.48 12.00
N ILE A 106 0.15 0.52 12.15
CA ILE A 106 0.54 -0.01 13.46
C ILE A 106 1.31 1.05 14.27
N GLY A 107 2.26 1.73 13.63
CA GLY A 107 3.15 2.68 14.31
C GLY A 107 2.41 3.86 14.91
N ARG A 108 1.38 4.35 14.20
CA ARG A 108 0.51 5.44 14.65
C ARG A 108 -0.56 4.96 15.63
N SER A 109 -1.21 3.84 15.37
CA SER A 109 -2.38 3.40 16.16
C SER A 109 -2.01 2.73 17.48
N SER A 110 -0.81 2.14 17.57
CA SER A 110 -0.26 1.65 18.84
C SER A 110 -0.13 2.76 19.88
N GLY A 111 0.10 4.00 19.42
CA GLY A 111 0.22 5.19 20.26
C GLY A 111 -1.10 5.77 20.77
N ALA A 112 -2.26 5.26 20.35
CA ALA A 112 -3.55 5.88 20.65
C ALA A 112 -3.91 5.90 22.14
N ILE A 113 -3.69 4.79 22.84
CA ILE A 113 -4.00 4.66 24.27
C ILE A 113 -2.74 4.26 25.04
N ALA A 114 -2.14 3.14 24.65
CA ALA A 114 -0.90 2.64 25.26
C ALA A 114 0.24 3.66 25.15
N GLY A 115 0.33 4.44 24.07
CA GLY A 115 1.35 5.48 23.93
C GLY A 115 1.21 6.64 24.92
N GLU A 116 -0.02 7.07 25.20
CA GLU A 116 -0.29 8.13 26.18
C GLU A 116 -0.11 7.63 27.63
N ILE A 117 -0.37 6.34 27.89
CA ILE A 117 -0.08 5.70 29.17
C ILE A 117 1.44 5.60 29.40
N ASP A 118 2.18 5.10 28.41
CA ASP A 118 3.63 4.90 28.47
C ASP A 118 4.38 6.24 28.66
N ARG A 119 3.85 7.34 28.12
CA ARG A 119 4.39 8.70 28.30
C ARG A 119 3.97 9.36 29.62
N GLY A 120 3.09 8.75 30.41
CA GLY A 120 2.51 9.36 31.60
C GLY A 120 1.56 10.55 31.32
N THR A 121 1.19 10.78 30.06
CA THR A 121 0.33 11.90 29.65
C THR A 121 -1.16 11.60 29.79
N MET A 122 -1.52 10.33 29.95
CA MET A 122 -2.92 9.91 30.15
C MET A 122 -3.54 10.53 31.41
N GLU A 123 -2.78 10.69 32.50
CA GLU A 123 -3.28 11.30 33.75
C GLU A 123 -3.65 12.78 33.54
N LEU A 124 -2.86 13.51 32.74
CA LEU A 124 -3.14 14.90 32.37
C LEU A 124 -4.40 15.03 31.50
N LEU A 125 -4.65 14.07 30.60
CA LEU A 125 -5.85 14.04 29.77
C LEU A 125 -7.11 13.72 30.59
N LEU A 126 -7.01 12.82 31.56
CA LEU A 126 -8.12 12.41 32.42
C LEU A 126 -8.42 13.42 33.54
N ALA A 127 -7.48 14.31 33.87
CA ALA A 127 -7.73 15.44 34.76
C ALA A 127 -8.68 16.48 34.13
N GLN A 128 -8.79 16.49 32.80
CA GLN A 128 -9.75 17.32 32.08
C GLN A 128 -11.11 16.60 31.99
N PRO A 129 -12.25 17.32 31.98
CA PRO A 129 -13.58 16.73 31.87
C PRO A 129 -13.87 16.20 30.44
N ILE A 130 -13.10 15.21 30.00
CA ILE A 130 -13.18 14.59 28.68
C ILE A 130 -13.66 13.14 28.84
N ALA A 131 -14.74 12.79 28.14
CA ALA A 131 -15.23 11.42 28.11
C ALA A 131 -14.24 10.50 27.38
N ARG A 132 -14.01 9.29 27.92
CA ARG A 132 -13.04 8.31 27.39
C ARG A 132 -13.27 7.95 25.91
N TRP A 133 -14.53 7.83 25.49
CA TRP A 133 -14.88 7.53 24.11
C TRP A 133 -14.43 8.63 23.14
N LYS A 134 -14.39 9.90 23.57
CA LYS A 134 -13.95 11.03 22.74
C LYS A 134 -12.49 10.90 22.33
N VAL A 135 -11.64 10.34 23.20
CA VAL A 135 -10.22 10.08 22.91
C VAL A 135 -10.12 9.08 21.76
N VAL A 136 -10.79 7.93 21.89
CA VAL A 136 -10.80 6.88 20.86
C VAL A 136 -11.35 7.40 19.53
N THR A 137 -12.49 8.10 19.54
CA THR A 137 -13.05 8.65 18.29
C THR A 137 -12.16 9.71 17.66
N THR A 138 -11.35 10.43 18.43
CA THR A 138 -10.42 11.42 17.87
C THR A 138 -9.27 10.73 17.14
N HIS A 139 -8.76 9.60 17.66
CA HIS A 139 -7.80 8.80 16.91
C HIS A 139 -8.43 8.25 15.63
N LEU A 140 -9.63 7.64 15.70
CA LEU A 140 -10.32 7.16 14.49
C LEU A 140 -10.59 8.28 13.46
N ALA A 141 -10.96 9.49 13.91
CA ALA A 141 -11.15 10.63 13.02
C ALA A 141 -9.84 11.07 12.33
N VAL A 142 -8.72 11.03 13.05
CA VAL A 142 -7.41 11.31 12.45
C VAL A 142 -6.99 10.20 11.48
N ASP A 143 -7.35 8.93 11.72
CA ASP A 143 -7.14 7.83 10.73
C ASP A 143 -7.97 8.07 9.46
N LEU A 144 -9.24 8.44 9.61
CA LEU A 144 -10.12 8.79 8.50
C LEU A 144 -9.60 9.98 7.68
N ALA A 145 -8.81 10.88 8.28
CA ALA A 145 -8.20 12.00 7.57
C ALA A 145 -6.87 11.62 6.88
N THR A 146 -6.04 10.78 7.51
CA THR A 146 -4.68 10.47 7.01
C THR A 146 -4.69 9.37 5.95
N ILE A 147 -5.59 8.39 6.05
CA ILE A 147 -5.67 7.28 5.12
C ILE A 147 -5.95 7.77 3.69
N PRO A 148 -6.94 8.64 3.43
CA PRO A 148 -7.16 9.20 2.10
C PRO A 148 -5.94 9.96 1.58
N ILE A 149 -5.22 10.69 2.44
CA ILE A 149 -4.02 11.43 2.02
C ILE A 149 -2.94 10.47 1.50
N LEU A 150 -2.70 9.36 2.20
CA LEU A 150 -1.71 8.35 1.77
C LEU A 150 -2.10 7.68 0.45
N VAL A 151 -3.38 7.32 0.31
CA VAL A 151 -3.90 6.68 -0.90
C VAL A 151 -3.92 7.68 -2.08
N LEU A 152 -4.14 8.96 -1.82
CA LEU A 152 -3.97 10.02 -2.82
C LEU A 152 -2.51 10.21 -3.22
N CYS A 153 -1.55 10.11 -2.29
CA CYS A 153 -0.12 10.13 -2.65
C CYS A 153 0.25 8.99 -3.60
N MET A 154 -0.32 7.80 -3.38
CA MET A 154 -0.18 6.64 -4.25
C MET A 154 -0.71 6.92 -5.65
N LEU A 155 -1.97 7.37 -5.75
CA LEU A 155 -2.58 7.76 -7.02
C LEU A 155 -1.79 8.87 -7.72
N LEU A 156 -1.34 9.89 -6.99
CA LEU A 156 -0.51 10.97 -7.52
C LEU A 156 0.79 10.44 -8.11
N GLY A 157 1.47 9.50 -7.44
CA GLY A 157 2.68 8.86 -7.96
C GLY A 157 2.43 8.15 -9.29
N THR A 158 1.34 7.38 -9.37
CA THR A 158 0.94 6.68 -10.60
C THR A 158 0.57 7.68 -11.70
N THR A 159 -0.24 8.72 -11.42
CA THR A 159 -0.64 9.72 -12.41
C THR A 159 0.54 10.50 -12.98
N VAL A 160 1.45 10.97 -12.12
CA VAL A 160 2.65 11.68 -12.55
C VAL A 160 3.54 10.75 -13.36
N GLY A 161 3.72 9.51 -12.91
CA GLY A 161 4.47 8.48 -13.63
C GLY A 161 3.94 8.20 -15.04
N ILE A 162 2.65 7.94 -15.17
CA ILE A 162 1.97 7.66 -16.46
C ILE A 162 2.17 8.83 -17.44
N ASN A 163 2.00 10.08 -16.96
CA ASN A 163 2.17 11.27 -17.78
C ASN A 163 3.62 11.50 -18.20
N VAL A 164 4.59 11.32 -17.29
CA VAL A 164 6.02 11.53 -17.57
C VAL A 164 6.56 10.48 -18.55
N PHE A 165 6.10 9.23 -18.45
CA PHE A 165 6.57 8.14 -19.31
C PHE A 165 5.71 7.91 -20.56
N GLY A 166 4.71 8.76 -20.81
CA GLY A 166 3.90 8.70 -22.03
C GLY A 166 3.04 7.44 -22.16
N LEU A 167 2.68 6.81 -21.03
CA LEU A 167 1.88 5.57 -21.01
C LEU A 167 0.39 5.83 -21.31
N THR A 168 -0.04 7.09 -21.38
CA THR A 168 -1.43 7.46 -21.71
C THR A 168 -1.74 7.26 -23.18
N ASP A 169 -0.76 7.40 -24.07
CA ASP A 169 -0.97 7.41 -25.52
C ASP A 169 -1.01 5.99 -26.11
N PRO A 170 -2.17 5.52 -26.61
CA PRO A 170 -2.30 4.15 -27.15
C PRO A 170 -1.48 3.91 -28.42
N ASN A 171 -1.10 4.99 -29.12
CA ASN A 171 -0.31 4.95 -30.35
C ASN A 171 1.20 5.10 -30.09
N SER A 172 1.62 5.11 -28.82
CA SER A 172 3.04 5.24 -28.50
C SER A 172 3.82 4.01 -29.01
N PRO A 173 5.09 4.18 -29.41
CA PRO A 173 5.92 3.08 -29.89
C PRO A 173 6.19 2.01 -28.82
N LEU A 174 5.90 2.31 -27.54
CA LEU A 174 5.91 1.36 -26.42
C LEU A 174 4.93 0.20 -26.61
N TYR A 175 3.81 0.44 -27.29
CA TYR A 175 2.76 -0.55 -27.52
C TYR A 175 2.85 -1.20 -28.90
N ALA A 176 3.93 -0.98 -29.65
CA ALA A 176 4.11 -1.54 -30.98
C ALA A 176 4.03 -3.09 -30.94
N GLY A 177 2.93 -3.64 -31.47
CA GLY A 177 2.65 -5.08 -31.48
C GLY A 177 1.74 -5.59 -30.35
N MET A 178 1.28 -4.72 -29.44
CA MET A 178 0.35 -5.06 -28.35
C MET A 178 -0.99 -4.35 -28.53
N LYS A 179 -2.11 -5.09 -28.44
CA LYS A 179 -3.45 -4.49 -28.30
C LYS A 179 -3.67 -4.11 -26.83
N ALA A 180 -3.07 -3.00 -26.40
CA ALA A 180 -3.31 -2.49 -25.05
C ALA A 180 -4.47 -1.48 -25.05
N PRO A 181 -5.50 -1.64 -24.21
CA PRO A 181 -6.47 -0.58 -23.97
C PRO A 181 -5.80 0.64 -23.33
N PRO A 182 -6.35 1.86 -23.53
CA PRO A 182 -5.84 3.06 -22.84
C PRO A 182 -5.93 2.89 -21.32
N ILE A 183 -4.87 3.26 -20.61
CA ILE A 183 -4.84 3.17 -19.14
C ILE A 183 -5.90 4.11 -18.56
N ARG A 184 -6.87 3.53 -17.86
CA ARG A 184 -7.97 4.26 -17.24
C ARG A 184 -7.75 4.37 -15.74
N LEU A 185 -7.62 5.60 -15.26
CA LEU A 185 -7.41 5.90 -13.84
C LEU A 185 -8.51 5.34 -12.93
N GLN A 186 -9.75 5.31 -13.42
CA GLN A 186 -10.92 4.76 -12.72
C GLN A 186 -10.77 3.27 -12.37
N ASP A 187 -9.99 2.52 -13.15
CA ASP A 187 -9.85 1.07 -12.93
C ASP A 187 -8.98 0.79 -11.70
N PHE A 188 -8.18 1.76 -11.24
CA PHE A 188 -7.44 1.70 -9.99
C PHE A 188 -8.27 2.06 -8.76
N ALA A 189 -9.53 2.53 -8.93
CA ALA A 189 -10.37 2.94 -7.79
C ALA A 189 -10.61 1.78 -6.80
N ALA A 190 -10.81 0.56 -7.30
CA ALA A 190 -10.96 -0.62 -6.46
C ALA A 190 -9.67 -0.92 -5.68
N ALA A 191 -8.51 -0.79 -6.31
CA ALA A 191 -7.21 -0.99 -5.64
C ALA A 191 -6.99 0.06 -4.54
N LEU A 192 -7.27 1.34 -4.82
CA LEU A 192 -7.19 2.42 -3.84
C LEU A 192 -8.14 2.20 -2.65
N ALA A 193 -9.38 1.77 -2.91
CA ALA A 193 -10.37 1.47 -1.89
C ALA A 193 -9.92 0.29 -1.01
N ASN A 194 -9.38 -0.77 -1.61
CA ASN A 194 -8.84 -1.93 -0.88
C ASN A 194 -7.62 -1.54 -0.02
N SER A 195 -6.71 -0.74 -0.54
CA SER A 195 -5.57 -0.21 0.23
C SER A 195 -6.04 0.65 1.41
N ALA A 196 -7.03 1.53 1.20
CA ALA A 196 -7.63 2.32 2.26
C ALA A 196 -8.28 1.43 3.34
N ALA A 197 -9.05 0.42 2.92
CA ALA A 197 -9.71 -0.52 3.81
C ALA A 197 -8.71 -1.35 4.62
N LEU A 198 -7.61 -1.78 4.00
CA LEU A 198 -6.51 -2.48 4.67
C LEU A 198 -5.90 -1.61 5.76
N ILE A 199 -5.49 -0.38 5.44
CA ILE A 199 -4.88 0.54 6.42
C ILE A 199 -5.86 0.82 7.56
N PHE A 200 -7.14 1.00 7.24
CA PHE A 200 -8.19 1.25 8.24
C PHE A 200 -8.41 0.04 9.16
N ALA A 201 -8.47 -1.17 8.60
CA ALA A 201 -8.61 -2.41 9.37
C ALA A 201 -7.41 -2.62 10.30
N VAL A 202 -6.18 -2.46 9.78
CA VAL A 202 -4.94 -2.58 10.54
C VAL A 202 -4.86 -1.56 11.66
N SER A 203 -5.22 -0.31 11.36
CA SER A 203 -5.30 0.75 12.35
C SER A 203 -6.34 0.42 13.43
N GLY A 204 -7.53 -0.04 13.04
CA GLY A 204 -8.65 -0.35 13.93
C GLY A 204 -8.33 -1.42 14.97
N TYR A 205 -7.83 -2.59 14.57
CA TYR A 205 -7.46 -3.60 15.56
C TYR A 205 -6.22 -3.20 16.37
N THR A 206 -5.32 -2.39 15.83
CA THR A 206 -4.18 -1.88 16.59
C THR A 206 -4.65 -0.94 17.70
N VAL A 207 -5.65 -0.08 17.44
CA VAL A 207 -6.31 0.73 18.49
C VAL A 207 -6.96 -0.17 19.54
N PHE A 208 -7.62 -1.26 19.12
CA PHE A 208 -8.20 -2.24 20.04
C PHE A 208 -7.14 -2.82 20.97
N PHE A 209 -6.01 -3.31 20.46
CA PHE A 209 -4.91 -3.80 21.29
C PHE A 209 -4.24 -2.70 22.13
N SER A 210 -4.21 -1.47 21.64
CA SER A 210 -3.74 -0.30 22.40
C SER A 210 -4.56 -0.07 23.66
N SER A 211 -5.86 -0.42 23.66
CA SER A 211 -6.71 -0.32 24.86
C SER A 211 -6.42 -1.39 25.92
N LEU A 212 -5.84 -2.53 25.52
CA LEU A 212 -5.50 -3.64 26.41
C LEU A 212 -4.09 -3.52 27.00
N GLY A 213 -3.20 -2.78 26.34
CA GLY A 213 -1.79 -2.65 26.69
C GLY A 213 -1.44 -1.36 27.43
N ARG A 214 -0.44 -1.44 28.31
CA ARG A 214 0.16 -0.26 28.98
C ARG A 214 1.42 0.27 28.30
N TYR A 215 2.16 -0.62 27.62
CA TYR A 215 3.44 -0.30 27.00
C TYR A 215 3.29 -0.28 25.47
N ARG A 216 3.69 0.82 24.84
CA ARG A 216 3.53 1.00 23.39
C ARG A 216 4.23 -0.09 22.58
N TRP A 217 5.47 -0.45 22.96
CA TRP A 217 6.27 -1.43 22.22
C TRP A 217 5.64 -2.84 22.25
N ARG A 218 4.95 -3.22 23.33
CA ARG A 218 4.26 -4.52 23.42
C ARG A 218 3.05 -4.56 22.51
N VAL A 219 2.26 -3.48 22.47
CA VAL A 219 1.11 -3.36 21.56
C VAL A 219 1.57 -3.39 20.11
N MET A 220 2.64 -2.65 19.80
CA MET A 220 3.24 -2.64 18.47
C MET A 220 3.74 -4.03 18.06
N GLY A 221 4.43 -4.74 18.95
CA GLY A 221 4.91 -6.10 18.70
C GLY A 221 3.78 -7.11 18.47
N LEU A 222 2.71 -7.03 19.26
CA LEU A 222 1.55 -7.90 19.11
C LEU A 222 0.78 -7.63 17.81
N ALA A 223 0.51 -6.36 17.50
CA ALA A 223 -0.14 -5.98 16.26
C ALA A 223 0.70 -6.39 15.04
N LEU A 224 2.01 -6.14 15.07
CA LEU A 224 2.94 -6.58 14.03
C LEU A 224 2.97 -8.10 13.89
N GLY A 225 3.01 -8.84 15.00
CA GLY A 225 2.96 -10.31 14.99
C GLY A 225 1.69 -10.85 14.33
N ILE A 226 0.51 -10.31 14.66
CA ILE A 226 -0.76 -10.71 14.03
C ILE A 226 -0.74 -10.40 12.53
N THR A 227 -0.27 -9.21 12.15
CA THR A 227 -0.20 -8.79 10.74
C THR A 227 0.73 -9.69 9.94
N LEU A 228 1.88 -10.07 10.51
CA LEU A 228 2.82 -11.00 9.88
C LEU A 228 2.24 -12.41 9.75
N VAL A 229 1.53 -12.90 10.76
CA VAL A 229 0.84 -14.19 10.68
C VAL A 229 -0.24 -14.15 9.58
N GLN A 230 -1.04 -13.07 9.50
CA GLN A 230 -2.02 -12.90 8.42
C GLN A 230 -1.35 -12.89 7.04
N PHE A 231 -0.22 -12.21 6.91
CA PHE A 231 0.55 -12.17 5.67
C PHE A 231 1.11 -13.56 5.30
N LEU A 232 1.64 -14.31 6.26
CA LEU A 232 2.15 -15.67 6.04
C LEU A 232 1.02 -16.64 5.66
N VAL A 233 -0.12 -16.57 6.35
CA VAL A 233 -1.31 -17.37 6.00
C VAL A 233 -1.74 -17.05 4.57
N ASN A 234 -1.81 -15.77 4.20
CA ASN A 234 -2.16 -15.35 2.85
C ASN A 234 -1.16 -15.84 1.77
N ILE A 235 0.11 -16.04 2.12
CA ILE A 235 1.12 -16.60 1.19
C ILE A 235 1.01 -18.12 1.10
N LEU A 236 0.73 -18.80 2.21
CA LEU A 236 0.75 -20.27 2.28
C LEU A 236 -0.56 -20.93 1.82
N GLY A 237 -1.69 -20.20 1.88
CA GLY A 237 -3.03 -20.73 1.59
C GLY A 237 -3.80 -21.09 2.85
#